data_AF-B7QCY8-F1
#
_entry.id   AF-B7QCY8-F1
#
_cell.length_a   1.000
_cell.length_b   1.000
_cell.length_c   1.000
_cell.angle_alpha   90.00
_cell.angle_beta   90.00
_cell.angle_gamma   90.00
#
_symmetry.space_group_name_H-M   'P 1'
#
loop_
_entity.id
_entity.type
_entity.pdbx_description
1 polymer ?
#
loop_
_entity_poly.entity_id
_entity_poly.type
_entity_poly.pdbx_seq_one_letter_code
_entity_poly.pdbx_strand_id
1 'polypeptide(L)'
;MSRLGVFFYVPNVIGYLRMVIIAADWLLVKDDVWFAVLFFVSVLLDGVDGWAARHFRQVSAFGALLDVTIDLGARAMLWSLVWPRFGGFISSIEWVGFLCNYKEAGKDWKSPRDHPRWIRVILANGFKNFWGGILVLGTHFLPLGIFVAERGIVGWELMKPVIGFLWFGKGICFMTEAYFIGYHVNKINP
;
A
#
# COMPACT_ATOMS: atom_id res chain seq x y z
N MET A 1 0.13 6.70 -29.39
CA MET A 1 -1.02 6.85 -28.46
C MET A 1 -1.06 8.28 -27.96
N SER A 2 -2.22 8.92 -27.94
CA SER A 2 -2.37 10.27 -27.36
C SER A 2 -2.05 10.24 -25.86
N ARG A 3 -1.56 11.35 -25.29
CA ARG A 3 -1.31 11.48 -23.84
C ARG A 3 -2.55 11.13 -22.99
N LEU A 4 -3.75 11.32 -23.55
CA LEU A 4 -5.02 11.02 -22.90
C LEU A 4 -5.36 9.53 -22.88
N GLY A 5 -4.81 8.72 -23.78
CA GLY A 5 -5.09 7.28 -23.84
C GLY A 5 -4.67 6.53 -22.58
N VAL A 6 -3.68 7.05 -21.84
CA VAL A 6 -3.20 6.45 -20.59
C VAL A 6 -4.32 6.37 -19.55
N PHE A 7 -5.21 7.36 -19.46
CA PHE A 7 -6.33 7.33 -18.50
C PHE A 7 -7.30 6.16 -18.76
N PHE A 8 -7.39 5.68 -20.00
CA PHE A 8 -8.31 4.61 -20.40
C PHE A 8 -7.65 3.24 -20.52
N TYR A 9 -6.40 3.09 -20.05
CA TYR A 9 -5.78 1.77 -19.95
C TYR A 9 -6.60 0.87 -19.02
N VAL A 10 -6.74 -0.40 -19.39
CA VAL A 10 -7.45 -1.42 -18.61
C VAL A 10 -7.04 -1.43 -17.13
N PRO A 11 -5.74 -1.43 -16.74
CA PRO A 11 -5.36 -1.33 -15.33
C PRO A 11 -5.85 -0.05 -14.63
N ASN A 12 -5.87 1.10 -15.32
CA ASN A 12 -6.30 2.35 -14.72
C ASN A 12 -7.83 2.40 -14.53
N VAL A 13 -8.59 1.79 -15.44
CA VAL A 13 -10.04 1.59 -15.28
C VAL A 13 -10.33 0.70 -14.07
N ILE A 14 -9.56 -0.37 -13.88
CA ILE A 14 -9.66 -1.20 -12.66
C ILE A 14 -9.31 -0.38 -11.42
N GLY A 15 -8.28 0.47 -11.47
CA GLY A 15 -7.95 1.41 -10.39
C GLY A 15 -9.10 2.35 -10.04
N TYR A 16 -9.78 2.94 -11.03
CA TYR A 16 -10.96 3.77 -10.77
C TYR A 16 -12.12 2.99 -10.15
N LEU A 17 -12.33 1.75 -10.60
CA LEU A 17 -13.32 0.86 -9.99
C LEU A 17 -12.97 0.57 -8.52
N ARG A 18 -11.70 0.28 -8.20
CA ARG A 18 -11.21 0.11 -6.81
C ARG A 18 -11.52 1.33 -5.96
N MET A 19 -11.23 2.52 -6.47
CA MET A 19 -11.52 3.79 -5.77
C MET A 19 -13.03 3.94 -5.49
N VAL A 20 -13.90 3.61 -6.45
CA VAL A 20 -15.36 3.64 -6.26
C VAL A 20 -15.80 2.61 -5.22
N ILE A 21 -15.26 1.39 -5.26
CA ILE A 21 -15.56 0.33 -4.27
C ILE A 21 -15.20 0.81 -2.88
N ILE A 22 -13.98 1.32 -2.67
CA ILE A 22 -13.51 1.81 -1.36
C ILE A 22 -14.38 2.98 -0.86
N ALA A 23 -14.73 3.92 -1.74
CA ALA A 23 -15.57 5.06 -1.37
C ALA A 23 -17.00 4.62 -1.01
N ALA A 24 -17.59 3.71 -1.79
CA ALA A 24 -18.92 3.17 -1.53
C ALA A 24 -18.95 2.37 -0.22
N ASP A 25 -17.93 1.54 -0.01
CA ASP A 25 -17.75 0.74 1.21
C ASP A 25 -17.73 1.66 2.45
N TRP A 26 -16.91 2.70 2.42
CA TRP A 26 -16.81 3.65 3.52
C TRP A 26 -18.09 4.44 3.83
N LEU A 27 -18.80 4.88 2.80
CA LEU A 27 -19.96 5.77 2.96
C LEU A 27 -21.24 5.01 3.29
N LEU A 28 -21.43 3.84 2.67
CA LEU A 28 -22.72 3.16 2.59
C LEU A 28 -22.78 1.91 3.48
N VAL A 29 -21.66 1.22 3.69
CA VAL A 29 -21.67 -0.06 4.42
C VAL A 29 -21.61 0.21 5.92
N LYS A 30 -22.53 -0.43 6.66
CA LYS A 30 -22.65 -0.30 8.13
C LYS A 30 -22.33 -1.60 8.86
N ASP A 31 -22.38 -2.71 8.15
CA ASP A 31 -22.05 -4.02 8.68
C ASP A 31 -20.53 -4.25 8.55
N ASP A 32 -19.87 -4.52 9.67
CA ASP A 32 -18.41 -4.64 9.73
C ASP A 32 -17.89 -5.83 8.91
N VAL A 33 -18.68 -6.91 8.73
CA VAL A 33 -18.29 -8.07 7.92
C VAL A 33 -18.29 -7.71 6.45
N TRP A 34 -19.35 -7.10 5.95
CA TRP A 34 -19.41 -6.65 4.55
C TRP A 34 -18.35 -5.62 4.23
N PHE A 35 -18.04 -4.72 5.18
CA PHE A 35 -16.93 -3.78 5.05
C PHE A 35 -15.59 -4.50 4.88
N ALA A 36 -15.27 -5.46 5.76
CA ALA A 36 -14.04 -6.24 5.65
C ALA A 36 -13.95 -7.02 4.33
N VAL A 37 -15.07 -7.58 3.86
CA VAL A 37 -15.13 -8.33 2.59
C VAL A 37 -14.88 -7.42 1.39
N LEU A 38 -15.56 -6.27 1.30
CA LEU A 38 -15.39 -5.35 0.18
C LEU A 38 -14.00 -4.72 0.16
N PHE A 39 -13.46 -4.35 1.32
CA PHE A 39 -12.09 -3.90 1.45
C PHE A 39 -11.10 -4.96 0.95
N PHE A 40 -11.28 -6.22 1.37
CA PHE A 40 -10.43 -7.33 0.93
C PHE A 40 -10.53 -7.56 -0.58
N VAL A 41 -11.74 -7.49 -1.16
CA VAL A 41 -11.93 -7.56 -2.63
C VAL A 41 -11.17 -6.44 -3.35
N SER A 42 -11.21 -5.20 -2.82
CA SER A 42 -10.46 -4.08 -3.40
C SER A 42 -8.94 -4.32 -3.38
N VAL A 43 -8.42 -4.94 -2.33
CA VAL A 43 -7.00 -5.35 -2.24
C VAL A 43 -6.67 -6.46 -3.24
N LEU A 44 -7.59 -7.40 -3.52
CA LEU A 44 -7.36 -8.41 -4.56
C LEU A 44 -7.33 -7.80 -5.96
N LEU A 45 -8.17 -6.80 -6.22
CA LEU A 45 -8.23 -6.10 -7.50
C LEU A 45 -6.93 -5.33 -7.83
N ASP A 46 -6.16 -4.94 -6.81
CA ASP A 46 -4.79 -4.41 -6.96
C ASP A 46 -3.87 -5.37 -7.74
N GLY A 47 -3.87 -6.65 -7.33
CA GLY A 47 -3.11 -7.68 -8.02
C GLY A 47 -3.55 -7.86 -9.48
N VAL A 48 -4.86 -7.68 -9.75
CA VAL A 48 -5.47 -7.80 -11.07
C VAL A 48 -5.07 -6.64 -11.97
N ASP A 49 -5.08 -5.40 -11.48
CA ASP A 49 -4.65 -4.25 -12.29
C ASP A 49 -3.16 -4.36 -12.66
N GLY A 50 -2.31 -4.79 -11.73
CA GLY A 50 -0.90 -4.98 -11.99
C GLY A 50 -0.68 -6.08 -13.02
N TRP A 51 -1.45 -7.18 -12.93
CA TRP A 51 -1.43 -8.25 -13.93
C TRP A 51 -1.89 -7.73 -15.30
N ALA A 52 -3.01 -7.01 -15.38
CA ALA A 52 -3.56 -6.44 -16.60
C ALA A 52 -2.57 -5.48 -17.27
N ALA A 53 -1.90 -4.63 -16.48
CA ALA A 53 -0.87 -3.72 -16.99
C ALA A 53 0.26 -4.46 -17.72
N ARG A 54 0.71 -5.60 -17.17
CA ARG A 54 1.77 -6.42 -17.78
C ARG A 54 1.25 -7.22 -18.97
N HIS A 55 0.07 -7.83 -18.83
CA HIS A 55 -0.53 -8.68 -19.85
C HIS A 55 -0.87 -7.89 -21.12
N PHE A 56 -1.52 -6.73 -20.98
CA PHE A 56 -1.89 -5.87 -22.10
C PHE A 56 -0.79 -4.88 -22.52
N ARG A 57 0.41 -4.97 -21.91
CA ARG A 57 1.53 -4.04 -22.15
C ARG A 57 1.14 -2.56 -21.95
N GLN A 58 0.29 -2.30 -20.96
CA GLN A 58 -0.26 -1.00 -20.58
C GLN A 58 0.40 -0.44 -19.30
N VAL A 59 1.66 -0.81 -19.03
CA VAL A 59 2.43 -0.26 -17.89
C VAL A 59 2.72 1.22 -18.13
N SER A 60 2.40 2.07 -17.14
CA SER A 60 2.63 3.51 -17.21
C SER A 60 3.03 4.10 -15.85
N ALA A 61 3.77 5.21 -15.87
CA ALA A 61 4.16 5.92 -14.65
C ALA A 61 2.93 6.52 -13.92
N PHE A 62 1.92 6.98 -14.68
CA PHE A 62 0.65 7.44 -14.13
C PHE A 62 -0.07 6.30 -13.41
N GLY A 63 -0.25 5.15 -14.06
CA GLY A 63 -0.93 4.01 -13.45
C GLY A 63 -0.24 3.53 -12.18
N ALA A 64 1.10 3.46 -12.18
CA ALA A 64 1.86 3.09 -11.00
C ALA A 64 1.75 4.12 -9.84
N LEU A 65 1.53 5.40 -10.13
CA LEU A 65 1.30 6.42 -9.11
C LEU A 65 -0.15 6.43 -8.61
N LEU A 66 -1.12 6.23 -9.51
CA LEU A 66 -2.54 6.08 -9.20
C LEU A 66 -2.76 4.90 -8.25
N ASP A 67 -2.15 3.77 -8.55
CA ASP A 67 -2.15 2.53 -7.75
C ASP A 67 -1.75 2.80 -6.28
N VAL A 68 -0.55 3.37 -6.09
CA VAL A 68 -0.05 3.74 -4.76
C VAL A 68 -0.94 4.75 -4.04
N THR A 69 -1.53 5.69 -4.79
CA THR A 69 -2.42 6.71 -4.23
C THR A 69 -3.70 6.09 -3.68
N ILE A 70 -4.29 5.15 -4.43
CA ILE A 70 -5.48 4.41 -3.99
C ILE A 70 -5.15 3.57 -2.76
N ASP A 71 -4.03 2.85 -2.78
CA ASP A 71 -3.56 2.02 -1.68
C ASP A 71 -3.33 2.81 -0.38
N LEU A 72 -2.60 3.92 -0.46
CA LEU A 72 -2.35 4.80 0.67
C LEU A 72 -3.64 5.43 1.20
N GLY A 73 -4.56 5.83 0.30
CA GLY A 73 -5.87 6.36 0.68
C GLY A 73 -6.73 5.33 1.41
N ALA A 74 -6.85 4.11 0.84
CA ALA A 74 -7.61 3.02 1.44
C ALA A 74 -7.07 2.63 2.82
N ARG A 75 -5.73 2.50 2.95
CA ARG A 75 -5.10 2.24 4.24
C ARG A 75 -5.30 3.39 5.22
N ALA A 76 -5.26 4.64 4.77
CA ALA A 76 -5.45 5.78 5.66
C ALA A 76 -6.86 5.80 6.28
N MET A 77 -7.86 5.47 5.46
CA MET A 77 -9.24 5.28 5.90
C MET A 77 -9.31 4.16 6.96
N LEU A 78 -8.73 2.99 6.67
CA LEU A 78 -8.78 1.85 7.58
C LEU A 78 -8.03 2.10 8.89
N TRP A 79 -6.84 2.71 8.84
CA TRP A 79 -6.11 3.13 10.04
C TRP A 79 -6.92 4.10 10.91
N SER A 80 -7.69 4.99 10.27
CA SER A 80 -8.54 5.96 10.96
C SER A 80 -9.77 5.31 11.61
N LEU A 81 -10.27 4.19 11.08
CA LEU A 81 -11.32 3.40 11.75
C LEU A 81 -10.78 2.63 12.96
N VAL A 82 -9.64 1.98 12.78
CA VAL A 82 -9.02 1.14 13.83
C VAL A 82 -8.55 2.02 14.97
N TRP A 83 -7.79 3.09 14.68
CA TRP A 83 -7.25 3.99 15.68
C TRP A 83 -7.58 5.45 15.38
N PRO A 84 -8.78 5.94 15.75
CA PRO A 84 -9.25 7.29 15.38
C PRO A 84 -8.34 8.45 15.79
N ARG A 85 -7.56 8.28 16.86
CA ARG A 85 -6.63 9.32 17.35
C ARG A 85 -5.27 9.30 16.64
N PHE A 86 -4.83 8.16 16.12
CA PHE A 86 -3.46 7.96 15.63
C PHE A 86 -3.38 7.51 14.17
N GLY A 87 -4.47 7.01 13.59
CA GLY A 87 -4.49 6.45 12.24
C GLY A 87 -4.06 7.44 11.17
N GLY A 88 -4.54 8.69 11.26
CA GLY A 88 -4.11 9.78 10.37
C GLY A 88 -2.61 10.10 10.49
N PHE A 89 -2.02 9.94 11.68
CA PHE A 89 -0.59 10.14 11.90
C PHE A 89 0.24 9.03 11.25
N ILE A 90 -0.16 7.76 11.43
CA ILE A 90 0.50 6.61 10.77
C ILE A 90 0.46 6.78 9.25
N SER A 91 -0.70 7.17 8.72
CA SER A 91 -0.90 7.38 7.29
C SER A 91 -0.03 8.52 6.74
N SER A 92 0.12 9.60 7.50
CA SER A 92 1.02 10.69 7.13
C SER A 92 2.47 10.24 7.00
N ILE A 93 2.94 9.34 7.87
CA ILE A 93 4.29 8.76 7.77
C ILE A 93 4.43 7.91 6.51
N GLU A 94 3.44 7.06 6.19
CA GLU A 94 3.44 6.25 4.95
C GLU A 94 3.54 7.16 3.72
N TRP A 95 2.76 8.23 3.68
CA TRP A 95 2.78 9.22 2.60
C TRP A 95 4.14 9.90 2.48
N VAL A 96 4.70 10.41 3.58
CA VAL A 96 5.99 11.11 3.57
C VAL A 96 7.11 10.15 3.14
N GLY A 97 7.14 8.93 3.66
CA GLY A 97 8.11 7.91 3.27
C GLY A 97 8.05 7.58 1.79
N PHE A 98 6.84 7.38 1.25
CA PHE A 98 6.65 7.17 -0.19
C PHE A 98 7.11 8.37 -1.01
N LEU A 99 6.69 9.59 -0.65
CA LEU A 99 7.02 10.81 -1.39
C LEU A 99 8.53 11.10 -1.39
N CYS A 100 9.22 10.88 -0.27
CA CYS A 100 10.68 11.02 -0.20
C CYS A 100 11.37 10.03 -1.15
N ASN A 101 10.97 8.76 -1.17
CA ASN A 101 11.55 7.79 -2.12
C ASN A 101 11.19 8.14 -3.59
N TYR A 102 9.93 8.46 -3.85
CA TYR A 102 9.43 8.77 -5.19
C TYR A 102 10.05 10.03 -5.77
N LYS A 103 10.26 11.08 -4.96
CA LYS A 103 10.93 12.31 -5.39
C LYS A 103 12.33 12.03 -5.94
N GLU A 104 13.04 11.08 -5.33
CA GLU A 104 14.40 10.71 -5.70
C GLU A 104 14.48 9.72 -6.87
N ALA A 105 13.46 8.87 -7.06
CA ALA A 105 13.51 7.75 -7.99
C ALA A 105 12.57 7.90 -9.21
N GLY A 106 11.54 8.74 -9.08
CA GLY A 106 10.43 8.82 -10.02
C GLY A 106 9.79 7.45 -10.25
N LYS A 107 9.65 7.07 -11.52
CA LYS A 107 9.07 5.77 -11.93
C LYS A 107 9.82 4.54 -11.39
N ASP A 108 11.08 4.70 -10.99
CA ASP A 108 11.96 3.61 -10.56
C ASP A 108 12.00 3.48 -9.02
N TRP A 109 11.01 4.01 -8.30
CA TRP A 109 10.94 3.99 -6.83
C TRP A 109 10.88 2.59 -6.21
N LYS A 110 10.44 1.57 -6.98
CA LYS A 110 10.48 0.15 -6.57
C LYS A 110 11.83 -0.52 -6.84
N SER A 111 12.78 0.15 -7.51
CA SER A 111 14.03 -0.48 -7.95
C SER A 111 15.13 -0.42 -6.89
N PRO A 112 15.94 -1.48 -6.74
CA PRO A 112 17.12 -1.44 -5.88
C PRO A 112 18.18 -0.52 -6.52
N ARG A 113 18.28 0.71 -6.01
CA ARG A 113 19.28 1.71 -6.42
C ARG A 113 20.51 1.67 -5.52
N ASP A 114 21.38 2.66 -5.63
CA ASP A 114 22.57 2.82 -4.80
C ASP A 114 22.21 3.19 -3.34
N HIS A 115 21.75 2.17 -2.62
CA HIS A 115 21.36 2.20 -1.21
C HIS A 115 22.11 1.10 -0.44
N PRO A 116 22.17 1.17 0.90
CA PRO A 116 22.70 0.10 1.73
C PRO A 116 22.09 -1.26 1.39
N ARG A 117 22.86 -2.34 1.60
CA ARG A 117 22.49 -3.70 1.20
C ARG A 117 21.10 -4.11 1.72
N TRP A 118 20.76 -3.76 2.95
CA TRP A 118 19.49 -4.13 3.57
C TRP A 118 18.27 -3.52 2.84
N ILE A 119 18.36 -2.27 2.39
CA ILE A 119 17.33 -1.62 1.54
C ILE A 119 17.25 -2.30 0.17
N ARG A 120 18.41 -2.55 -0.46
CA ARG A 120 18.45 -3.20 -1.79
C ARG A 120 17.82 -4.60 -1.77
N VAL A 121 18.03 -5.37 -0.71
CA VAL A 121 17.41 -6.69 -0.55
C VAL A 121 15.90 -6.58 -0.46
N ILE A 122 15.37 -5.61 0.29
CA ILE A 122 13.91 -5.38 0.42
C ILE A 122 13.31 -5.00 -0.94
N LEU A 123 13.93 -4.06 -1.66
CA LEU A 123 13.44 -3.55 -2.95
C LEU A 123 13.65 -4.51 -4.13
N ALA A 124 14.46 -5.56 -3.96
CA ALA A 124 14.82 -6.47 -5.05
C ALA A 124 13.58 -6.99 -5.80
N ASN A 125 13.64 -7.00 -7.13
CA ASN A 125 12.53 -7.39 -8.01
C ASN A 125 11.22 -6.60 -7.78
N GLY A 126 11.31 -5.36 -7.29
CA GLY A 126 10.14 -4.54 -6.99
C GLY A 126 9.32 -5.11 -5.85
N PHE A 127 9.98 -5.43 -4.74
CA PHE A 127 9.43 -6.12 -3.56
C PHE A 127 9.02 -7.59 -3.76
N LYS A 128 9.19 -8.16 -4.95
CA LYS A 128 8.89 -9.58 -5.25
C LYS A 128 10.01 -10.50 -4.78
N ASN A 129 10.27 -10.49 -3.49
CA ASN A 129 11.23 -11.34 -2.79
C ASN A 129 10.70 -11.61 -1.37
N PHE A 130 11.40 -12.46 -0.60
CA PHE A 130 10.94 -12.83 0.75
C PHE A 130 10.74 -11.63 1.68
N TRP A 131 11.73 -10.74 1.78
CA TRP A 131 11.68 -9.58 2.68
C TRP A 131 10.73 -8.49 2.20
N GLY A 132 10.70 -8.24 0.89
CA GLY A 132 9.73 -7.36 0.26
C GLY A 132 8.30 -7.86 0.45
N GLY A 133 8.07 -9.17 0.36
CA GLY A 133 6.77 -9.80 0.60
C GLY A 133 6.31 -9.63 2.04
N ILE A 134 7.19 -9.87 3.03
CA ILE A 134 6.87 -9.63 4.45
C ILE A 134 6.50 -8.16 4.70
N LEU A 135 7.28 -7.21 4.14
CA LEU A 135 6.98 -5.79 4.23
C LEU A 135 5.61 -5.48 3.62
N VAL A 136 5.36 -5.90 2.38
CA VAL A 136 4.11 -5.64 1.67
C VAL A 136 2.91 -6.23 2.42
N LEU A 137 3.04 -7.46 2.94
CA LEU A 137 1.99 -8.10 3.73
C LEU A 137 1.68 -7.30 4.99
N GLY A 138 2.71 -6.92 5.75
CA GLY A 138 2.55 -6.10 6.96
C GLY A 138 1.90 -4.75 6.66
N THR A 139 2.32 -4.08 5.59
CA THR A 139 1.76 -2.77 5.21
C THR A 139 0.29 -2.87 4.79
N HIS A 140 -0.09 -3.85 3.97
CA HIS A 140 -1.45 -3.91 3.42
C HIS A 140 -2.45 -4.57 4.36
N PHE A 141 -2.05 -5.65 5.04
CA PHE A 141 -3.00 -6.48 5.78
C PHE A 141 -3.03 -6.22 7.29
N LEU A 142 -2.03 -5.54 7.87
CA LEU A 142 -2.06 -5.22 9.31
C LEU A 142 -3.32 -4.43 9.73
N PRO A 143 -3.67 -3.29 9.11
CA PRO A 143 -4.84 -2.54 9.55
C PRO A 143 -6.14 -3.34 9.39
N LEU A 144 -6.25 -4.16 8.34
CA LEU A 144 -7.40 -5.06 8.16
C LEU A 144 -7.42 -6.17 9.21
N GLY A 145 -6.27 -6.76 9.51
CA GLY A 145 -6.12 -7.80 10.53
C GLY A 145 -6.51 -7.30 11.92
N ILE A 146 -6.12 -6.08 12.28
CA ILE A 146 -6.55 -5.45 13.53
C ILE A 146 -8.06 -5.19 13.50
N PHE A 147 -8.58 -4.60 12.41
CA PHE A 147 -10.01 -4.33 12.24
C PHE A 147 -10.86 -5.58 12.46
N VAL A 148 -10.57 -6.68 11.75
CA VAL A 148 -11.39 -7.91 11.86
C VAL A 148 -11.31 -8.56 13.24
N ALA A 149 -10.20 -8.38 13.96
CA ALA A 149 -10.03 -8.89 15.31
C ALA A 149 -10.76 -8.02 16.34
N GLU A 150 -10.64 -6.69 16.26
CA GLU A 150 -11.31 -5.75 17.17
C GLU A 150 -12.84 -5.75 17.00
N ARG A 151 -13.34 -5.99 15.78
CA ARG A 151 -14.77 -6.13 15.50
C ARG A 151 -15.34 -7.52 15.78
N GLY A 152 -14.51 -8.46 16.23
CA GLY A 152 -14.95 -9.83 16.55
C GLY A 152 -15.40 -10.65 15.33
N ILE A 153 -15.05 -10.21 14.11
CA ILE A 153 -15.34 -10.95 12.87
C ILE A 153 -14.56 -12.26 12.84
N VAL A 154 -13.29 -12.20 13.26
CA VAL A 154 -12.43 -13.35 13.46
C VAL A 154 -11.93 -13.34 14.90
N GLY A 155 -11.98 -14.49 15.59
CA GLY A 155 -11.61 -14.59 16.99
C GLY A 155 -10.18 -14.13 17.28
N TRP A 156 -10.01 -13.36 18.36
CA TRP A 156 -8.73 -12.78 18.77
C TRP A 156 -7.59 -13.79 18.87
N GLU A 157 -7.84 -14.96 19.47
CA GLU A 157 -6.81 -16.01 19.64
C GLU A 157 -6.28 -16.54 18.30
N LEU A 158 -7.14 -16.59 17.27
CA LEU A 158 -6.73 -16.97 15.92
C LEU A 158 -5.96 -15.83 15.23
N MET A 159 -6.40 -14.58 15.42
CA MET A 159 -5.80 -13.41 14.77
C MET A 159 -4.49 -12.97 15.42
N LYS A 160 -4.27 -13.22 16.71
CA LYS A 160 -3.08 -12.80 17.46
C LYS A 160 -1.75 -13.18 16.80
N PRO A 161 -1.48 -14.45 16.41
CA PRO A 161 -0.23 -14.79 15.71
C PRO A 161 -0.12 -14.11 14.33
N VAL A 162 -1.24 -13.96 13.63
CA VAL A 162 -1.30 -13.28 12.32
C VAL A 162 -0.94 -11.80 12.46
N ILE A 163 -1.58 -11.09 13.39
CA ILE A 163 -1.30 -9.69 13.71
C ILE A 163 0.15 -9.51 14.16
N GLY A 164 0.69 -10.44 14.96
CA GLY A 164 2.10 -10.42 15.36
C GLY A 164 3.06 -10.47 14.17
N PHE A 165 2.81 -11.37 13.20
CA PHE A 165 3.58 -11.44 11.97
C PHE A 165 3.44 -10.18 11.09
N LEU A 166 2.22 -9.64 10.98
CA LEU A 166 1.94 -8.43 10.22
C LEU A 166 2.63 -7.19 10.84
N TRP A 167 2.68 -7.11 12.18
CA TRP A 167 3.46 -6.09 12.89
C TRP A 167 4.94 -6.18 12.60
N PHE A 168 5.50 -7.38 12.53
CA PHE A 168 6.90 -7.57 12.14
C PHE A 168 7.17 -6.99 10.74
N GLY A 169 6.29 -7.29 9.77
CA GLY A 169 6.37 -6.70 8.43
C GLY A 169 6.22 -5.17 8.42
N LYS A 170 5.26 -4.64 9.19
CA LYS A 170 5.08 -3.18 9.32
C LYS A 170 6.28 -2.50 9.97
N GLY A 171 6.95 -3.16 10.92
CA GLY A 171 8.21 -2.67 11.51
C GLY A 171 9.32 -2.52 10.47
N ILE A 172 9.45 -3.48 9.55
CA ILE A 172 10.38 -3.37 8.40
C ILE A 172 9.99 -2.19 7.50
N CYS A 173 8.68 -1.99 7.26
CA CYS A 173 8.18 -0.84 6.51
C CYS A 173 8.58 0.50 7.18
N PHE A 174 8.35 0.65 8.48
CA PHE A 174 8.71 1.88 9.20
C PHE A 174 10.21 2.17 9.16
N MET A 175 11.07 1.15 9.30
CA MET A 175 12.51 1.33 9.14
C MET A 175 12.89 1.78 7.73
N THR A 176 12.21 1.24 6.72
CA THR A 176 12.43 1.59 5.31
C THR A 176 11.96 3.03 5.02
N GLU A 177 10.80 3.43 5.52
CA GLU A 177 10.27 4.79 5.43
C GLU A 177 11.20 5.79 6.12
N ALA A 178 11.61 5.52 7.37
CA ALA A 178 12.53 6.36 8.12
C ALA A 178 13.87 6.54 7.38
N TYR A 179 14.39 5.46 6.77
CA TYR A 179 15.57 5.54 5.92
C TYR A 179 15.38 6.48 4.73
N PHE A 180 14.27 6.35 3.98
CA PHE A 180 14.05 7.19 2.81
C PHE A 180 13.82 8.67 3.16
N ILE A 181 13.19 8.93 4.30
CA ILE A 181 13.05 10.29 4.83
C ILE A 181 14.42 10.88 5.15
N GLY A 182 15.24 10.17 5.93
CA GLY A 182 16.59 10.63 6.27
C GLY A 182 17.49 10.78 5.05
N TYR A 183 17.40 9.84 4.10
CA TYR A 183 18.13 9.91 2.83
C TYR A 183 17.77 11.16 2.03
N HIS A 184 16.48 11.48 1.92
CA HIS A 184 16.03 12.69 1.25
C HIS A 184 16.52 13.96 1.96
N VAL A 185 16.41 14.02 3.29
CA VAL A 185 16.87 15.17 4.10
C VAL A 185 18.36 15.44 3.91
N ASN A 186 19.19 14.41 3.95
CA ASN A 186 20.64 14.55 3.75
C ASN A 186 21.02 15.02 2.34
N LYS A 187 20.20 14.70 1.34
CA LYS A 187 20.48 15.08 -0.04
C LYS A 187 20.13 16.54 -0.34
N ILE A 188 19.09 17.07 0.29
CA ILE A 188 18.66 18.46 0.11
C ILE A 188 19.42 19.45 1.00
N ASN A 189 20.14 18.96 2.02
CA ASN A 189 21.00 19.75 2.91
C ASN A 189 22.46 19.26 2.83
N PRO A 190 23.18 19.52 1.71
CA PRO A 190 24.55 19.06 1.50
C PRO A 190 25.59 19.74 2.40
#